data_AF-A0A0E3QUI6-F1
#
_entry.id   AF-A0A0E3QUI6-F1
#
_cell.length_a   1.000
_cell.length_b   1.000
_cell.length_c   1.000
_cell.angle_alpha   90.00
_cell.angle_beta   90.00
_cell.angle_gamma   90.00
#
_symmetry.space_group_name_H-M   'P 1'
#
loop_
_entity.id
_entity.type
_entity.pdbx_description
1 polymer ?
#
loop_
_entity_poly.entity_id
_entity_poly.type
_entity_poly.pdbx_seq_one_letter_code
_entity_poly.pdbx_strand_id
1 'polypeptide(L)'
;MFYLIAKLDLRTIYQTFTQTNLELLSLSLPFIALMYLIKAIKWKSLLDCINVQIPVKRSLEIILMGNFYGALTPGRAGEVSRAFYLDTENSRSIPTVVMDRVIDMVCLLVLSVLSIAFFFKDKNLIYIMTPMIMIFIAGIFVITNEKIVNLIFGIFSKRSEFKENYIKTIKQITGNKKAIFSVSALTLGYYLLNLLVYWIVIKSLNPALNSLLTFSLPIVVVLGNFPISISGFGVREFVSVTIFKLLNESSAYGFSCSIVLYFLTTLLPAIFGFILTLRKKP
;
A
#
# COMPACT_ATOMS: atom_id res chain seq x y z
N MET A 1 3.11 -8.16 18.05
CA MET A 1 4.24 -7.23 18.30
C MET A 1 4.98 -7.53 19.59
N PHE A 2 4.33 -7.48 20.77
CA PHE A 2 4.98 -7.80 22.05
C PHE A 2 5.65 -9.18 22.08
N TYR A 3 5.01 -10.20 21.48
CA TYR A 3 5.63 -11.52 21.33
C TYR A 3 6.91 -11.53 20.47
N LEU A 4 6.96 -10.72 19.40
CA LEU A 4 8.15 -10.60 18.56
C LEU A 4 9.25 -9.87 19.31
N ILE A 5 8.93 -8.74 19.94
CA ILE A 5 9.89 -7.96 20.72
C ILE A 5 10.44 -8.78 21.89
N ALA A 6 9.62 -9.60 22.55
CA ALA A 6 10.05 -10.48 23.62
C ALA A 6 10.96 -11.63 23.16
N LYS A 7 10.90 -12.02 21.88
CA LYS A 7 11.75 -13.06 21.28
C LYS A 7 12.97 -12.52 20.53
N LEU A 8 13.03 -11.21 20.29
CA LEU A 8 14.14 -10.57 19.59
C LEU A 8 15.10 -9.99 20.62
N ASP A 9 16.40 -10.11 20.34
CA ASP A 9 17.40 -9.45 21.16
C ASP A 9 17.37 -7.93 20.92
N LEU A 10 16.81 -7.21 21.89
CA LEU A 10 16.72 -5.74 21.88
C LEU A 10 18.10 -5.08 21.72
N ARG A 11 19.17 -5.72 22.21
CA ARG A 11 20.53 -5.21 22.06
C ARG A 11 20.96 -5.23 20.61
N THR A 12 20.70 -6.32 19.90
CA THR A 12 21.01 -6.47 18.47
C THR A 12 20.19 -5.47 17.63
N ILE A 13 18.91 -5.24 17.97
CA ILE A 13 18.09 -4.22 17.29
C ILE A 13 18.68 -2.82 17.51
N TYR A 14 19.01 -2.47 18.75
CA TYR A 14 19.63 -1.18 19.07
C TYR A 14 20.94 -0.99 18.30
N GLN A 15 21.82 -2.00 18.30
CA GLN A 15 23.06 -1.97 17.54
C GLN A 15 22.83 -1.75 16.04
N THR A 16 21.84 -2.44 15.46
CA THR A 16 21.44 -2.29 14.05
C THR A 16 21.08 -0.85 13.72
N PHE A 17 20.30 -0.19 14.59
CA PHE A 17 19.95 1.23 14.40
C PHE A 17 21.15 2.17 14.57
N THR A 18 22.05 1.92 15.53
CA THR A 18 23.24 2.76 15.73
C THR A 18 24.27 2.65 14.61
N GLN A 19 24.31 1.51 13.92
CA GLN A 19 25.25 1.26 12.82
C GLN A 19 24.65 1.58 11.44
N THR A 20 23.41 2.07 11.40
CA THR A 20 22.73 2.41 10.15
C THR A 20 23.44 3.57 9.45
N ASN A 21 23.79 3.38 8.18
CA ASN A 21 24.34 4.45 7.35
C ASN A 21 23.23 5.44 6.96
N LEU A 22 23.16 6.56 7.67
CA LEU A 22 22.15 7.60 7.46
C LEU A 22 22.32 8.34 6.12
N GLU A 23 23.54 8.47 5.61
CA GLU A 23 23.79 9.08 4.30
C GLU A 23 23.15 8.26 3.19
N LEU A 24 23.40 6.94 3.19
CA LEU A 24 22.76 6.02 2.25
C LEU A 24 21.24 5.98 2.43
N LEU A 25 20.75 5.98 3.67
CA LEU A 25 19.32 6.03 3.95
C LEU A 25 18.67 7.32 3.41
N SER A 26 19.35 8.46 3.49
CA SER A 26 18.84 9.74 2.99
C SER A 26 18.64 9.75 1.47
N LEU A 27 19.39 8.94 0.72
CA LEU A 27 19.20 8.75 -0.72
C LEU A 27 17.83 8.13 -1.07
N SER A 28 17.12 7.55 -0.10
CA SER A 28 15.75 7.06 -0.32
C SER A 28 14.70 8.18 -0.41
N LEU A 29 14.97 9.36 0.19
CA LEU A 29 13.99 10.45 0.31
C LEU A 29 13.49 11.00 -1.04
N PRO A 30 14.35 11.25 -2.04
CA PRO A 30 13.89 11.67 -3.37
C PRO A 30 13.01 10.63 -4.05
N PHE A 31 13.32 9.35 -3.90
CA PHE A 31 12.51 8.26 -4.46
C PHE A 31 11.15 8.17 -3.78
N ILE A 32 11.06 8.40 -2.46
CA ILE A 32 9.80 8.46 -1.73
C ILE A 32 8.96 9.65 -2.22
N ALA A 33 9.56 10.82 -2.42
CA ALA A 33 8.86 11.97 -2.99
C ALA A 33 8.30 11.65 -4.39
N LEU A 34 9.11 11.01 -5.24
CA LEU A 34 8.69 10.57 -6.57
C LEU A 34 7.56 9.53 -6.50
N MET A 35 7.63 8.58 -5.56
CA MET A 35 6.57 7.59 -5.33
C MET A 35 5.22 8.26 -4.99
N TYR A 36 5.22 9.31 -4.17
CA TYR A 36 4.01 10.06 -3.84
C TYR A 36 3.50 10.92 -5.01
N LEU A 37 4.41 11.45 -5.84
CA LEU A 37 4.05 12.11 -7.09
C LEU A 37 3.36 11.14 -8.07
N ILE A 38 3.91 9.93 -8.21
CA ILE A 38 3.29 8.87 -9.02
C ILE A 38 1.90 8.52 -8.49
N LYS A 39 1.74 8.36 -7.17
CA LYS A 39 0.42 8.16 -6.54
C LYS A 39 -0.55 9.28 -6.89
N ALA A 40 -0.11 10.54 -6.87
CA ALA A 40 -0.93 11.70 -7.20
C ALA A 40 -1.37 11.73 -8.67
N ILE A 41 -0.45 11.47 -9.60
CA ILE A 41 -0.74 11.38 -11.04
C ILE A 41 -1.68 10.22 -11.33
N LYS A 42 -1.41 9.06 -10.71
CA LYS A 42 -2.22 7.85 -10.84
C LYS A 42 -3.67 8.09 -10.43
N TRP A 43 -3.88 8.64 -9.23
CA TRP A 43 -5.23 8.90 -8.74
C TRP A 43 -5.94 10.00 -9.55
N LYS A 44 -5.20 11.03 -10.01
CA LYS A 44 -5.74 12.02 -10.95
C LYS A 44 -6.26 11.34 -12.23
N SER A 45 -5.53 10.40 -12.81
CA SER A 45 -5.99 9.68 -14.02
C SER A 45 -7.30 8.92 -13.79
N LEU A 46 -7.57 8.45 -12.57
CA LEU A 46 -8.84 7.81 -12.22
C LEU A 46 -9.98 8.83 -12.05
N LEU A 47 -9.68 10.01 -11.50
CA LEU A 47 -10.64 11.12 -11.40
C LEU A 47 -10.98 11.71 -12.78
N ASP A 48 -10.01 11.76 -13.69
CA ASP A 48 -10.22 12.23 -15.06
C ASP A 48 -11.27 11.37 -15.80
N CYS A 49 -11.35 10.05 -15.51
CA CYS A 49 -12.36 9.15 -16.09
C CYS A 49 -13.81 9.54 -15.72
N ILE A 50 -13.99 10.25 -14.61
CA ILE A 50 -15.30 10.72 -14.15
C ILE A 50 -15.46 12.24 -14.31
N ASN A 51 -14.64 12.87 -15.15
CA ASN A 51 -14.65 14.31 -15.40
C ASN A 51 -14.39 15.17 -14.15
N VAL A 52 -13.68 14.64 -13.16
CA VAL A 52 -13.24 15.40 -11.98
C VAL A 52 -11.81 15.87 -12.22
N GLN A 53 -11.66 17.12 -12.63
CA GLN A 53 -10.36 17.72 -12.97
C GLN A 53 -9.76 18.42 -11.75
N ILE A 54 -8.65 17.88 -11.23
CA ILE A 54 -7.87 18.52 -10.17
C ILE A 54 -6.38 18.60 -10.56
N PRO A 55 -5.66 19.65 -10.12
CA PRO A 55 -4.21 19.72 -10.35
C PRO A 55 -3.48 18.63 -9.54
N VAL A 56 -2.34 18.16 -10.06
CA VAL A 56 -1.52 17.10 -9.40
C VAL A 56 -1.16 17.48 -7.96
N LYS A 57 -0.88 18.76 -7.70
CA LYS A 57 -0.64 19.27 -6.34
C LYS A 57 -1.81 19.01 -5.39
N ARG A 58 -3.05 19.29 -5.83
CA ARG A 58 -4.25 19.03 -5.02
C ARG A 58 -4.46 17.53 -4.80
N SER A 59 -4.22 16.71 -5.83
CA SER A 59 -4.24 15.25 -5.72
C SER A 59 -3.24 14.76 -4.67
N LEU A 60 -2.00 15.27 -4.71
CA LEU A 60 -0.94 14.96 -3.75
C LEU A 60 -1.33 15.34 -2.31
N GLU A 61 -1.86 16.55 -2.11
CA GLU A 61 -2.33 17.00 -0.79
C GLU A 61 -3.41 16.07 -0.23
N ILE A 62 -4.41 15.71 -1.04
CA ILE A 62 -5.48 14.80 -0.63
C ILE A 62 -4.92 13.40 -0.33
N ILE A 63 -3.97 12.90 -1.13
CA ILE A 63 -3.33 11.61 -0.88
C ILE A 63 -2.56 11.59 0.43
N LEU A 64 -1.85 12.66 0.77
CA LEU A 64 -1.14 12.78 2.04
C LEU A 64 -2.11 12.77 3.22
N MET A 65 -3.21 13.54 3.15
CA MET A 65 -4.27 13.51 4.17
C MET A 65 -4.91 12.12 4.28
N GLY A 66 -5.19 11.48 3.15
CA GLY A 66 -5.70 10.12 3.10
C GLY A 66 -4.75 9.12 3.76
N ASN A 67 -3.45 9.26 3.52
CA ASN A 67 -2.42 8.43 4.13
C ASN A 67 -2.35 8.63 5.66
N PHE A 68 -2.60 9.83 6.16
CA PHE A 68 -2.74 10.08 7.61
C PHE A 68 -3.89 9.25 8.22
N TYR A 69 -5.10 9.37 7.68
CA TYR A 69 -6.24 8.57 8.16
C TYR A 69 -6.03 7.06 7.94
N GLY A 70 -5.36 6.69 6.84
CA GLY A 70 -4.98 5.31 6.54
C GLY A 70 -4.03 4.72 7.59
N ALA A 71 -3.03 5.47 8.03
CA ALA A 71 -2.07 5.02 9.04
C ALA A 71 -2.73 4.73 10.40
N LEU A 72 -3.85 5.41 10.70
CA LEU A 72 -4.59 5.27 11.96
C LEU A 72 -5.70 4.21 11.94
N THR A 73 -5.93 3.54 10.82
CA THR A 73 -7.08 2.63 10.64
C THR A 73 -6.66 1.20 10.30
N PRO A 74 -7.46 0.19 10.71
CA PRO A 74 -7.26 -1.20 10.29
C PRO A 74 -7.28 -1.33 8.76
N GLY A 75 -6.31 -2.07 8.20
CA GLY A 75 -6.21 -2.28 6.76
C GLY A 75 -6.11 -1.01 5.92
N ARG A 76 -5.75 0.13 6.53
CA ARG A 76 -5.67 1.45 5.90
C ARG A 76 -7.00 1.95 5.31
N ALA A 77 -8.13 1.50 5.86
CA ALA A 77 -9.48 1.87 5.40
C ALA A 77 -9.72 3.40 5.38
N GLY A 78 -9.06 4.13 6.28
CA GLY A 78 -9.13 5.59 6.37
C GLY A 78 -8.62 6.31 5.13
N GLU A 79 -7.93 5.65 4.20
CA GLU A 79 -7.58 6.26 2.90
C GLU A 79 -8.80 6.57 2.02
N VAL A 80 -9.99 6.01 2.34
CA VAL A 80 -11.25 6.40 1.71
C VAL A 80 -11.62 7.85 2.05
N SER A 81 -11.06 8.43 3.12
CA SER A 81 -11.20 9.86 3.46
C SER A 81 -10.88 10.79 2.28
N ARG A 82 -9.99 10.37 1.36
CA ARG A 82 -9.65 11.11 0.13
C ARG A 82 -10.88 11.55 -0.67
N ALA A 83 -11.90 10.69 -0.71
CA ALA A 83 -13.13 10.92 -1.46
C ALA A 83 -13.95 12.11 -0.92
N PHE A 84 -13.84 12.40 0.38
CA PHE A 84 -14.58 13.45 1.08
C PHE A 84 -13.90 14.83 0.98
N TYR A 85 -12.67 14.90 0.48
CA TYR A 85 -11.94 16.15 0.24
C TYR A 85 -12.09 16.68 -1.20
N LEU A 86 -12.99 16.07 -1.97
CA LEU A 86 -13.33 16.45 -3.34
C LEU A 86 -14.71 17.09 -3.37
N ASP A 87 -14.87 18.11 -4.22
CA ASP A 87 -16.16 18.75 -4.50
C ASP A 87 -16.95 17.90 -5.51
N THR A 88 -17.23 16.65 -5.15
CA THR A 88 -17.94 15.68 -5.98
C THR A 88 -18.69 14.70 -5.07
N GLU A 89 -19.83 14.20 -5.54
CA GLU A 89 -20.59 13.19 -4.79
C GLU A 89 -19.72 11.99 -4.39
N ASN A 90 -19.83 11.60 -3.12
CA ASN A 90 -19.15 10.43 -2.55
C ASN A 90 -19.43 9.13 -3.33
N SER A 91 -20.64 9.02 -3.92
CA SER A 91 -21.05 7.92 -4.79
C SER A 91 -20.14 7.74 -6.02
N ARG A 92 -19.52 8.82 -6.49
CA ARG A 92 -18.60 8.85 -7.65
C ARG A 92 -17.14 8.88 -7.21
N SER A 93 -16.80 9.59 -6.14
CA SER A 93 -15.40 9.71 -5.71
C SER A 93 -14.87 8.46 -4.99
N ILE A 94 -15.67 7.79 -4.14
CA ILE A 94 -15.27 6.55 -3.44
C ILE A 94 -14.81 5.44 -4.41
N PRO A 95 -15.55 5.10 -5.48
CA PRO A 95 -15.12 4.05 -6.40
C PRO A 95 -13.78 4.35 -7.09
N THR A 96 -13.36 5.61 -7.24
CA THR A 96 -12.00 5.93 -7.73
C THR A 96 -10.92 5.47 -6.75
N VAL A 97 -11.14 5.65 -5.44
CA VAL A 97 -10.24 5.19 -4.38
C VAL A 97 -10.23 3.67 -4.28
N VAL A 98 -11.39 3.04 -4.47
CA VAL A 98 -11.49 1.58 -4.50
C VAL A 98 -10.74 1.00 -5.69
N MET A 99 -10.91 1.54 -6.90
CA MET A 99 -10.18 1.10 -8.09
C MET A 99 -8.67 1.32 -7.96
N ASP A 100 -8.25 2.43 -7.35
CA ASP A 100 -6.84 2.67 -7.01
C ASP A 100 -6.26 1.54 -6.14
N ARG A 101 -7.00 1.11 -5.12
CA ARG A 101 -6.62 -0.01 -4.23
C ARG A 101 -6.63 -1.37 -4.93
N VAL A 102 -7.63 -1.62 -5.78
CA VAL A 102 -7.73 -2.88 -6.53
C VAL A 102 -6.50 -3.03 -7.44
N ILE A 103 -6.14 -1.99 -8.19
CA ILE A 103 -4.98 -2.05 -9.11
C ILE A 103 -3.67 -2.22 -8.33
N ASP A 104 -3.51 -1.54 -7.18
CA ASP A 104 -2.34 -1.71 -6.31
C ASP A 104 -2.21 -3.14 -5.79
N MET A 105 -3.31 -3.74 -5.36
CA MET A 105 -3.33 -5.11 -4.84
C MET A 105 -3.12 -6.17 -5.93
N VAL A 106 -3.71 -5.99 -7.12
CA VAL A 106 -3.43 -6.87 -8.28
C VAL A 106 -1.93 -6.86 -8.59
N CYS A 107 -1.33 -5.68 -8.71
CA CYS A 107 0.09 -5.55 -9.02
C CYS A 107 0.96 -6.21 -7.93
N LEU A 108 0.65 -5.95 -6.66
CA LEU A 108 1.36 -6.55 -5.54
C LEU A 108 1.26 -8.08 -5.50
N LEU A 109 0.09 -8.65 -5.78
CA LEU A 109 -0.09 -10.11 -5.83
C LEU A 109 0.73 -10.73 -6.96
N VAL A 110 0.69 -10.12 -8.15
CA VAL A 110 1.52 -10.55 -9.29
C VAL A 110 3.00 -10.49 -8.92
N LEU A 111 3.47 -9.37 -8.36
CA LEU A 111 4.86 -9.22 -7.93
C LEU A 111 5.25 -10.20 -6.81
N SER A 112 4.32 -10.54 -5.91
CA SER A 112 4.53 -11.53 -4.85
C SER A 112 4.68 -12.94 -5.42
N VAL A 113 3.81 -13.32 -6.37
CA VAL A 113 3.90 -14.62 -7.07
C VAL A 113 5.21 -14.73 -7.85
N LEU A 114 5.57 -13.70 -8.61
CA LEU A 114 6.85 -13.66 -9.35
C LEU A 114 8.03 -13.77 -8.38
N SER A 115 7.98 -13.03 -7.27
CA SER A 115 9.03 -13.08 -6.26
C SER A 115 9.25 -14.49 -5.70
N ILE A 116 8.15 -15.17 -5.33
CA ILE A 116 8.23 -16.53 -4.81
C ILE A 116 8.72 -17.50 -5.87
N ALA A 117 8.20 -17.42 -7.09
CA ALA A 117 8.55 -18.33 -8.18
C ALA A 117 10.03 -18.22 -8.59
N PHE A 118 10.57 -17.02 -8.65
CA PHE A 118 11.94 -16.79 -9.13
C PHE A 118 13.00 -16.84 -8.02
N PHE A 119 12.71 -16.30 -6.83
CA PHE A 119 13.75 -16.08 -5.80
C PHE A 119 13.66 -17.00 -4.59
N PHE A 120 12.45 -17.29 -4.08
CA PHE A 120 12.30 -18.05 -2.83
C PHE A 120 12.09 -19.54 -3.06
N LYS A 121 11.35 -19.92 -4.12
CA LYS A 121 10.97 -21.31 -4.46
C LYS A 121 10.43 -22.13 -3.28
N ASP A 122 9.86 -21.45 -2.28
CA ASP A 122 9.36 -22.07 -1.05
C ASP A 122 7.89 -22.47 -1.22
N LYS A 123 7.59 -23.75 -1.03
CA LYS A 123 6.23 -24.30 -1.19
C LYS A 123 5.25 -23.74 -0.16
N ASN A 124 5.68 -23.45 1.07
CA ASN A 124 4.83 -22.90 2.12
C ASN A 124 4.37 -21.49 1.76
N LEU A 125 5.25 -20.66 1.18
CA LEU A 125 4.86 -19.32 0.70
C LEU A 125 3.82 -19.40 -0.43
N ILE A 126 3.95 -20.37 -1.33
CA ILE A 126 2.94 -20.62 -2.38
C ILE A 126 1.59 -21.01 -1.74
N TYR A 127 1.58 -21.93 -0.78
CA TYR A 127 0.36 -22.35 -0.09
C TYR A 127 -0.32 -21.20 0.67
N ILE A 128 0.44 -20.26 1.22
CA ILE A 128 -0.10 -19.05 1.88
C ILE A 128 -0.65 -18.05 0.86
N MET A 129 0.00 -17.88 -0.29
CA MET A 129 -0.45 -16.94 -1.32
C MET A 129 -1.71 -17.39 -2.05
N THR A 130 -1.89 -18.70 -2.28
CA THR A 130 -3.08 -19.24 -2.97
C THR A 130 -4.42 -18.78 -2.36
N PRO A 131 -4.69 -18.96 -1.05
CA PRO A 131 -5.92 -18.48 -0.45
C PRO A 131 -6.02 -16.95 -0.46
N MET A 132 -4.90 -16.21 -0.39
CA MET A 132 -4.92 -14.76 -0.50
C MET A 132 -5.37 -14.28 -1.87
N ILE A 133 -4.87 -14.92 -2.94
CA ILE A 133 -5.31 -14.65 -4.31
C ILE A 133 -6.81 -14.95 -4.45
N MET A 134 -7.29 -16.07 -3.89
CA MET A 134 -8.70 -16.43 -3.92
C MET A 134 -9.58 -15.42 -3.17
N ILE A 135 -9.19 -15.01 -1.96
CA ILE A 135 -9.89 -13.98 -1.17
C ILE A 135 -9.93 -12.66 -1.94
N PHE A 136 -8.83 -12.29 -2.59
CA PHE A 136 -8.76 -11.05 -3.33
C PHE A 136 -9.60 -11.06 -4.61
N ILE A 137 -9.58 -12.17 -5.37
CA ILE A 137 -10.48 -12.37 -6.52
C ILE A 137 -11.95 -12.30 -6.06
N ALA A 138 -12.28 -12.94 -4.94
CA ALA A 138 -13.61 -12.85 -4.34
C ALA A 138 -13.96 -11.40 -3.94
N GLY A 139 -13.01 -10.64 -3.39
CA GLY A 139 -13.17 -9.23 -3.06
C GLY A 139 -13.42 -8.35 -4.28
N ILE A 140 -12.65 -8.53 -5.36
CA ILE A 140 -12.90 -7.85 -6.64
C ILE A 140 -14.30 -8.19 -7.17
N PHE A 141 -14.67 -9.47 -7.12
CA PHE A 141 -15.98 -9.92 -7.54
C PHE A 141 -17.10 -9.26 -6.72
N VAL A 142 -16.97 -9.21 -5.39
CA VAL A 142 -17.93 -8.54 -4.49
C VAL A 142 -18.08 -7.05 -4.81
N ILE A 143 -16.97 -6.36 -5.08
CA ILE A 143 -16.94 -4.90 -5.32
C ILE A 143 -17.43 -4.53 -6.72
N THR A 144 -17.26 -5.43 -7.70
CA THR A 144 -17.62 -5.19 -9.11
C THR A 144 -18.99 -5.77 -9.48
N ASN A 145 -19.46 -6.79 -8.77
CA ASN A 145 -20.72 -7.46 -9.07
C ASN A 145 -21.91 -6.63 -8.61
N GLU A 146 -22.71 -6.19 -9.57
CA GLU A 146 -23.90 -5.37 -9.33
C GLU A 146 -24.86 -6.00 -8.32
N LYS A 147 -25.08 -7.33 -8.36
CA LYS A 147 -26.01 -8.01 -7.44
C LYS A 147 -25.55 -7.96 -5.99
N ILE A 148 -24.24 -8.06 -5.75
CA ILE A 148 -23.66 -8.06 -4.40
C ILE A 148 -23.57 -6.63 -3.86
N VAL A 149 -23.13 -5.69 -4.70
CA VAL A 149 -23.17 -4.26 -4.40
C VAL A 149 -24.61 -3.84 -4.05
N ASN A 150 -25.61 -4.34 -4.79
CA ASN A 150 -27.03 -4.09 -4.51
C ASN A 150 -27.46 -4.60 -3.12
N LEU A 151 -27.00 -5.78 -2.72
CA LEU A 151 -27.33 -6.37 -1.42
C LEU A 151 -26.68 -5.56 -0.27
N ILE A 152 -25.39 -5.24 -0.40
CA ILE A 152 -24.62 -4.53 0.63
C ILE A 152 -25.17 -3.10 0.83
N PHE A 153 -25.35 -2.35 -0.27
CA PHE A 153 -25.89 -1.00 -0.17
C PHE A 153 -27.39 -0.97 0.15
N GLY A 154 -28.15 -2.02 -0.19
CA GLY A 154 -29.55 -2.12 0.23
C GLY A 154 -29.74 -2.20 1.75
N ILE A 155 -28.74 -2.74 2.47
CA ILE A 155 -28.74 -2.81 3.94
C ILE A 155 -28.29 -1.49 4.58
N PHE A 156 -27.32 -0.79 3.97
CA PHE A 156 -26.67 0.40 4.57
C PHE A 156 -27.15 1.75 4.02
N SER A 157 -27.76 1.81 2.83
CA SER A 157 -28.13 3.05 2.14
C SER A 157 -29.48 2.91 1.44
N LYS A 158 -30.51 3.62 1.95
CA LYS A 158 -31.84 3.70 1.31
C LYS A 158 -31.86 4.52 0.00
N ARG A 159 -30.76 5.16 -0.40
CA ARG A 159 -30.70 6.00 -1.63
C ARG A 159 -30.23 5.17 -2.83
N SER A 160 -31.15 4.92 -3.77
CA SER A 160 -30.88 4.25 -5.06
C SER A 160 -29.84 4.98 -5.91
N GLU A 161 -29.80 6.31 -5.83
CA GLU A 161 -28.91 7.16 -6.61
C GLU A 161 -27.42 6.95 -6.28
N PHE A 162 -27.09 6.71 -5.00
CA PHE A 162 -25.70 6.45 -4.59
C PHE A 162 -25.15 5.18 -5.27
N LYS A 163 -25.99 4.14 -5.33
CA LYS A 163 -25.66 2.85 -5.95
C LYS A 163 -25.44 3.00 -7.46
N GLU A 164 -26.35 3.69 -8.15
CA GLU A 164 -26.27 3.86 -9.60
C GLU A 164 -25.01 4.63 -10.00
N ASN A 165 -24.70 5.71 -9.27
CA ASN A 165 -23.50 6.50 -9.48
C ASN A 165 -22.22 5.70 -9.19
N TYR A 166 -22.24 4.80 -8.19
CA TYR A 166 -21.11 3.92 -7.90
C TYR A 166 -20.81 2.95 -9.04
N ILE A 167 -21.82 2.17 -9.47
CA ILE A 167 -21.68 1.17 -10.52
C ILE A 167 -21.29 1.85 -11.85
N LYS A 168 -21.93 2.98 -12.16
CA LYS A 168 -21.60 3.77 -13.36
C LYS A 168 -20.15 4.23 -13.35
N THR A 169 -19.63 4.67 -12.21
CA THR A 169 -18.22 5.09 -12.07
C THR A 169 -17.26 3.93 -12.28
N ILE A 170 -17.51 2.77 -11.66
CA ILE A 170 -16.69 1.57 -11.86
C ILE A 170 -16.65 1.18 -13.35
N LYS A 171 -17.81 1.19 -14.03
CA LYS A 171 -17.90 0.92 -15.47
C LYS A 171 -17.16 1.95 -16.32
N GLN A 172 -17.24 3.24 -15.98
CA GLN A 172 -16.51 4.30 -16.69
C GLN A 172 -14.99 4.11 -16.57
N ILE A 173 -14.49 3.80 -15.38
CA ILE A 173 -13.07 3.54 -15.14
C ILE A 173 -12.60 2.29 -15.89
N THR A 174 -13.31 1.17 -15.71
CA THR A 174 -12.95 -0.12 -16.34
C THR A 174 -13.11 -0.11 -17.86
N GLY A 175 -14.07 0.66 -18.39
CA GLY A 175 -14.25 0.86 -19.83
C GLY A 175 -13.14 1.71 -20.48
N ASN A 176 -12.50 2.59 -19.71
CA ASN A 176 -11.38 3.41 -20.20
C ASN A 176 -10.06 2.63 -20.15
N LYS A 177 -9.83 1.79 -21.18
CA LYS A 177 -8.63 0.94 -21.31
C LYS A 177 -7.32 1.73 -21.21
N LYS A 178 -7.28 2.95 -21.75
CA LYS A 178 -6.10 3.83 -21.69
C LYS A 178 -5.79 4.24 -20.25
N ALA A 179 -6.81 4.62 -19.47
CA ALA A 179 -6.63 4.94 -18.07
C ALA A 179 -6.21 3.72 -17.26
N ILE A 180 -6.86 2.56 -17.43
CA ILE A 180 -6.47 1.31 -16.74
C ILE A 180 -5.02 0.95 -17.03
N PHE A 181 -4.59 1.00 -18.30
CA PHE A 181 -3.21 0.72 -18.67
C PHE A 181 -2.24 1.73 -18.05
N SER A 182 -2.54 3.03 -18.15
CA SER A 182 -1.69 4.09 -17.58
C SER A 182 -1.55 3.96 -16.06
N VAL A 183 -2.67 3.76 -15.35
CA VAL A 183 -2.70 3.56 -13.89
C VAL A 183 -1.95 2.30 -13.50
N SER A 184 -2.09 1.20 -14.24
CA SER A 184 -1.36 -0.04 -13.98
C SER A 184 0.15 0.10 -14.21
N ALA A 185 0.56 0.79 -15.27
CA ALA A 185 1.97 1.08 -15.56
C ALA A 185 2.59 1.99 -14.50
N LEU A 186 1.87 3.03 -14.05
CA LEU A 186 2.28 3.89 -12.94
C LEU A 186 2.37 3.11 -11.62
N THR A 187 1.44 2.20 -11.34
CA THR A 187 1.49 1.31 -10.17
C THR A 187 2.72 0.39 -10.24
N LEU A 188 3.04 -0.19 -11.40
CA LEU A 188 4.25 -0.99 -11.56
C LEU A 188 5.50 -0.14 -11.31
N GLY A 189 5.58 1.06 -11.90
CA GLY A 189 6.67 2.00 -11.65
C GLY A 189 6.81 2.39 -10.17
N TYR A 190 5.70 2.60 -9.47
CA TYR A 190 5.67 2.84 -8.02
C TYR A 190 6.30 1.69 -7.25
N TYR A 191 5.96 0.44 -7.56
CA TYR A 191 6.52 -0.72 -6.85
C TYR A 191 7.97 -1.01 -7.22
N LEU A 192 8.40 -0.75 -8.45
CA LEU A 192 9.81 -0.83 -8.83
C LEU A 192 10.66 0.20 -8.06
N LEU A 193 10.16 1.43 -7.90
CA LEU A 193 10.80 2.43 -7.04
C LEU A 193 10.78 2.01 -5.56
N ASN A 194 9.70 1.38 -5.10
CA ASN A 194 9.63 0.89 -3.73
C ASN A 194 10.63 -0.24 -3.47
N LEU A 195 10.87 -1.12 -4.45
CA LEU A 195 11.94 -2.11 -4.39
C LEU A 195 13.31 -1.45 -4.28
N LEU A 196 13.57 -0.38 -5.05
CA LEU A 196 14.81 0.39 -4.94
C LEU A 196 14.97 1.03 -3.55
N VAL A 197 13.92 1.67 -3.02
CA VAL A 197 13.91 2.23 -1.66
C VAL A 197 14.19 1.14 -0.63
N TYR A 198 13.56 -0.03 -0.76
CA TYR A 198 13.77 -1.13 0.18
C TYR A 198 15.18 -1.71 0.09
N TRP A 199 15.76 -1.80 -1.11
CA TRP A 199 17.16 -2.16 -1.30
C TRP A 199 18.10 -1.18 -0.60
N ILE A 200 17.86 0.14 -0.73
CA ILE A 200 18.61 1.17 -0.01
C ILE A 200 18.49 0.96 1.50
N VAL A 201 17.28 0.70 2.01
CA VAL A 201 17.05 0.42 3.44
C VAL A 201 17.86 -0.79 3.90
N ILE A 202 17.81 -1.92 3.18
CA ILE A 202 18.57 -3.13 3.50
C ILE A 202 20.07 -2.80 3.57
N LYS A 203 20.62 -2.14 2.55
CA LYS A 203 22.05 -1.81 2.48
C LYS A 203 22.47 -0.74 3.48
N SER A 204 21.57 0.14 3.88
CA SER A 204 21.83 1.13 4.93
C SER A 204 21.98 0.50 6.30
N LEU A 205 21.25 -0.59 6.59
CA LEU A 205 21.35 -1.30 7.86
C LEU A 205 22.62 -2.15 7.93
N ASN A 206 22.91 -2.90 6.86
CA ASN A 206 24.15 -3.65 6.73
C ASN A 206 24.46 -3.92 5.25
N PRO A 207 25.59 -3.43 4.72
CA PRO A 207 25.98 -3.63 3.31
C PRO A 207 26.14 -5.11 2.89
N ALA A 208 26.46 -6.00 3.84
CA ALA A 208 26.69 -7.42 3.58
C ALA A 208 25.39 -8.23 3.37
N LEU A 209 24.22 -7.68 3.74
CA LEU A 209 22.94 -8.38 3.59
C LEU A 209 22.66 -8.71 2.12
N ASN A 210 22.09 -9.89 1.87
CA ASN A 210 21.81 -10.33 0.51
C ASN A 210 20.78 -9.43 -0.20
N SER A 211 21.11 -8.91 -1.39
CA SER A 211 20.20 -8.07 -2.18
C SER A 211 18.91 -8.79 -2.59
N LEU A 212 18.89 -10.13 -2.61
CA LEU A 212 17.69 -10.94 -2.86
C LEU A 212 16.55 -10.65 -1.87
N LEU A 213 16.89 -10.22 -0.64
CA LEU A 213 15.91 -9.80 0.36
C LEU A 213 14.97 -8.70 -0.16
N THR A 214 15.43 -7.88 -1.12
CA THR A 214 14.62 -6.82 -1.72
C THR A 214 13.31 -7.35 -2.32
N PHE A 215 13.37 -8.52 -2.94
CA PHE A 215 12.19 -9.13 -3.57
C PHE A 215 11.17 -9.66 -2.56
N SER A 216 11.50 -9.71 -1.26
CA SER A 216 10.50 -10.00 -0.21
C SER A 216 9.44 -8.90 -0.05
N LEU A 217 9.73 -7.67 -0.52
CA LEU A 217 8.88 -6.50 -0.31
C LEU A 217 7.42 -6.70 -0.70
N PRO A 218 7.07 -7.22 -1.90
CA PRO A 218 5.67 -7.37 -2.29
C PRO A 218 4.92 -8.30 -1.33
N ILE A 219 5.55 -9.39 -0.89
CA ILE A 219 4.97 -10.36 0.05
C ILE A 219 4.70 -9.69 1.40
N VAL A 220 5.68 -8.95 1.91
CA VAL A 220 5.61 -8.21 3.17
C VAL A 220 4.48 -7.16 3.13
N VAL A 221 4.34 -6.44 2.03
CA VAL A 221 3.31 -5.40 1.86
C VAL A 221 1.91 -6.00 1.69
N VAL A 222 1.77 -7.07 0.89
CA VAL A 222 0.49 -7.78 0.70
C VAL A 222 -0.06 -8.28 2.02
N LEU A 223 0.77 -9.01 2.78
CA LEU A 223 0.37 -9.54 4.08
C LEU A 223 0.16 -8.44 5.13
N GLY A 224 0.98 -7.38 5.08
CA GLY A 224 0.84 -6.22 5.95
C GLY A 224 -0.43 -5.41 5.71
N ASN A 225 -0.95 -5.35 4.48
CA ASN A 225 -2.17 -4.60 4.18
C ASN A 225 -3.46 -5.33 4.60
N PHE A 226 -3.35 -6.55 5.13
CA PHE A 226 -4.52 -7.30 5.54
C PHE A 226 -5.21 -6.62 6.75
N PRO A 227 -6.55 -6.47 6.75
CA PRO A 227 -7.28 -5.68 7.75
C PRO A 227 -7.41 -6.35 9.13
N ILE A 228 -6.43 -7.18 9.53
CA ILE A 228 -6.34 -7.75 10.89
C ILE A 228 -5.72 -6.73 11.86
N SER A 229 -4.92 -5.78 11.37
CA SER A 229 -4.19 -4.82 12.23
C SER A 229 -4.21 -3.39 11.70
N ILE A 230 -3.95 -2.44 12.60
CA ILE A 230 -3.82 -1.01 12.29
C ILE A 230 -2.59 -0.82 11.41
N SER A 231 -2.81 -0.45 10.15
CA SER A 231 -1.77 -0.30 9.12
C SER A 231 -0.73 -1.45 9.05
N GLY A 232 -1.14 -2.69 9.32
CA GLY A 232 -0.27 -3.86 9.21
C GLY A 232 0.69 -4.08 10.38
N PHE A 233 0.55 -3.30 11.46
CA PHE A 233 1.48 -3.31 12.58
C PHE A 233 1.55 -4.69 13.24
N GLY A 234 2.75 -5.25 13.31
CA GLY A 234 3.02 -6.58 13.84
C GLY A 234 2.94 -7.70 12.79
N VAL A 235 2.06 -7.62 11.80
CA VAL A 235 1.98 -8.62 10.72
C VAL A 235 3.14 -8.42 9.74
N ARG A 236 3.36 -7.18 9.31
CA ARG A 236 4.45 -6.82 8.39
C ARG A 236 5.83 -7.21 8.96
N GLU A 237 6.05 -6.90 10.24
CA GLU A 237 7.28 -7.24 10.95
C GLU A 237 7.45 -8.76 11.09
N PHE A 238 6.37 -9.49 11.40
CA PHE A 238 6.40 -10.95 11.50
C PHE A 238 6.83 -11.61 10.18
N VAL A 239 6.21 -11.18 9.08
CA VAL A 239 6.50 -11.72 7.74
C VAL A 239 7.92 -11.38 7.33
N SER A 240 8.37 -10.14 7.53
CA SER A 240 9.75 -9.73 7.23
C SER A 240 10.77 -10.53 8.04
N VAL A 241 10.57 -10.67 9.36
CA VAL A 241 11.41 -11.52 10.22
C VAL A 241 11.47 -12.97 9.72
N THR A 242 10.34 -13.53 9.33
CA THR A 242 10.26 -14.92 8.85
C THR A 242 11.05 -15.09 7.56
N ILE A 243 10.89 -14.17 6.59
CA ILE A 243 11.61 -14.24 5.31
C ILE A 243 13.12 -14.06 5.51
N PHE A 244 13.55 -13.15 6.38
CA PHE A 244 14.97 -12.99 6.71
C PHE A 244 15.54 -14.29 7.30
N LYS A 245 14.82 -14.94 8.22
CA LYS A 245 15.24 -16.25 8.75
C LYS A 245 15.30 -17.35 7.69
N LEU A 246 14.33 -17.39 6.76
CA LEU A 246 14.34 -18.35 5.65
C LEU A 246 15.54 -18.17 4.72
N LEU A 247 16.07 -16.95 4.62
CA LEU A 247 17.28 -16.63 3.86
C LEU A 247 18.57 -16.71 4.70
N ASN A 248 18.50 -17.30 5.90
CA ASN A 248 19.61 -17.42 6.85
C ASN A 248 20.20 -16.09 7.33
N GLU A 249 19.39 -15.03 7.31
CA GLU A 249 19.75 -13.69 7.77
C GLU A 249 19.19 -13.42 9.17
N SER A 250 19.79 -12.47 9.89
CA SER A 250 19.34 -12.15 11.25
C SER A 250 17.92 -11.58 11.28
N SER A 251 17.09 -12.10 12.18
CA SER A 251 15.73 -11.58 12.40
C SER A 251 15.70 -10.13 12.89
N ALA A 252 16.78 -9.65 13.52
CA ALA A 252 16.88 -8.25 13.93
C ALA A 252 16.88 -7.32 12.70
N TYR A 253 17.53 -7.71 11.60
CA TYR A 253 17.51 -6.93 10.36
C TYR A 253 16.14 -6.96 9.70
N GLY A 254 15.44 -8.11 9.67
CA GLY A 254 14.09 -8.19 9.11
C GLY A 254 13.10 -7.29 9.85
N PHE A 255 13.16 -7.30 11.19
CA PHE A 255 12.35 -6.39 12.01
C PHE A 255 12.69 -4.92 11.74
N SER A 256 13.98 -4.57 11.75
CA SER A 256 14.45 -3.19 11.55
C SER A 256 14.12 -2.66 10.16
N CYS A 257 14.29 -3.48 9.11
CA CYS A 257 13.92 -3.15 7.73
C CYS A 257 12.44 -2.78 7.62
N SER A 258 11.56 -3.60 8.21
CA SER A 258 10.11 -3.35 8.19
C SER A 258 9.74 -2.02 8.86
N ILE A 259 10.36 -1.72 10.01
CA ILE A 259 10.10 -0.48 10.75
C ILE A 259 10.61 0.73 9.98
N VAL A 260 11.87 0.71 9.51
CA VAL A 260 12.47 1.83 8.77
C VAL A 260 11.68 2.11 7.50
N LEU A 261 11.32 1.07 6.75
CA LEU A 261 10.51 1.22 5.55
C LEU A 261 9.13 1.80 5.86
N TYR A 262 8.45 1.31 6.91
CA TYR A 262 7.15 1.84 7.32
C TYR A 262 7.23 3.31 7.72
N PHE A 263 8.26 3.68 8.48
CA PHE A 263 8.52 5.05 8.89
C PHE A 263 8.67 5.96 7.65
N LEU A 264 9.54 5.58 6.73
CA LEU A 264 9.84 6.36 5.53
C LEU A 264 8.67 6.47 4.55
N THR A 265 7.98 5.36 4.28
CA THR A 265 6.98 5.29 3.20
C THR A 265 5.56 5.60 3.66
N THR A 266 5.25 5.44 4.95
CA THR A 266 3.91 5.66 5.50
C THR A 266 3.88 6.73 6.59
N LEU A 267 4.67 6.60 7.66
CA LEU A 267 4.54 7.47 8.83
C LEU A 267 4.98 8.91 8.51
N LEU A 268 6.14 9.09 7.87
CA LEU A 268 6.68 10.40 7.51
C LEU A 268 5.71 11.15 6.58
N PRO A 269 5.20 10.58 5.48
CA PRO A 269 4.15 11.20 4.68
C PRO A 269 2.82 11.43 5.42
N ALA A 270 2.46 10.57 6.38
CA ALA A 270 1.27 10.76 7.21
C ALA A 270 1.40 11.99 8.12
N ILE A 271 2.60 12.30 8.63
CA ILE A 271 2.86 13.53 9.38
C ILE A 271 2.61 14.77 8.51
N PHE A 272 3.10 14.77 7.27
CA PHE A 272 2.77 15.85 6.32
C PHE A 272 1.27 15.93 6.03
N GLY A 273 0.61 14.77 5.89
CA GLY A 273 -0.85 14.68 5.76
C GLY A 273 -1.59 15.33 6.92
N PHE A 274 -1.19 15.05 8.15
CA PHE A 274 -1.75 15.64 9.37
C PHE A 274 -1.59 17.17 9.40
N ILE A 275 -0.41 17.69 9.05
CA ILE A 275 -0.20 19.14 8.99
C ILE A 275 -1.14 19.78 7.96
N LEU A 276 -1.37 19.12 6.83
CA LEU A 276 -2.29 19.58 5.80
C LEU A 276 -3.77 19.52 6.23
N THR A 277 -4.18 18.50 7.00
CA THR A 277 -5.56 18.43 7.51
C THR A 277 -5.84 19.56 8.50
N LEU A 278 -4.89 19.92 9.36
CA LEU A 278 -5.03 21.04 10.29
C LEU A 278 -5.23 22.39 9.58
N ARG A 279 -4.53 22.60 8.46
CA ARG A 279 -4.63 23.83 7.65
C ARG A 279 -5.94 23.95 6.87
N LYS A 280 -6.64 22.83 6.64
CA LYS A 280 -7.91 22.77 5.89
C LYS A 280 -9.11 22.48 6.80
N LYS A 281 -9.09 22.92 8.06
CA LYS A 281 -10.34 22.93 8.85
C LYS A 281 -11.44 23.65 8.02
N PRO A 282 -12.67 23.11 8.03
CA PRO A 282 -13.78 23.61 7.22
C PRO A 282 -14.07 25.09 7.47
#